data_AF-A0A7C8DRI6-F1
#
_entry.id   AF-A0A7C8DRI6-F1
#
_cell.length_a   1.000
_cell.length_b   1.000
_cell.length_c   1.000
_cell.angle_alpha   90.00
_cell.angle_beta   90.00
_cell.angle_gamma   90.00
#
_symmetry.space_group_name_H-M   'P 1'
#
loop_
_entity.id
_entity.type
_entity.pdbx_description
1 polymer ?
#
loop_
_entity_poly.entity_id
_entity_poly.type
_entity_poly.pdbx_seq_one_letter_code
_entity_poly.pdbx_strand_id
1 'polypeptide(L)' 'MFKALCHILLFSCLVLFTVPPAMSEDKQGPKAVITDPEFDFKEVKQGAIVEHTFKIENRGDLPLKILNVRPG' A
#
# COMPACT_ATOMS: atom_id res chain seq x y z
N MET A 1 -19.90 -47.03 21.25
CA MET A 1 -18.64 -46.63 20.60
C MET A 1 -18.87 -45.91 19.26
N PHE A 2 -19.65 -46.48 18.32
CA PHE A 2 -19.93 -45.85 17.00
C PHE A 2 -20.57 -44.44 17.03
N LYS A 3 -21.49 -44.16 17.96
CA LYS A 3 -22.14 -42.85 18.08
C LYS A 3 -21.18 -41.73 18.52
N ALA A 4 -20.30 -42.03 19.47
CA ALA A 4 -19.28 -41.09 19.94
C ALA A 4 -18.25 -40.77 18.84
N LEU A 5 -17.85 -41.78 18.06
CA LEU A 5 -16.97 -41.59 16.91
C LEU A 5 -17.59 -40.68 15.85
N CYS A 6 -18.88 -40.84 15.57
CA CYS A 6 -19.61 -40.01 14.61
C CYS A 6 -19.74 -38.54 15.09
N HIS A 7 -19.98 -38.31 16.38
CA HIS A 7 -20.01 -36.97 16.95
C HIS A 7 -18.64 -36.30 16.96
N ILE A 8 -17.56 -37.05 17.23
CA ILE A 8 -16.19 -36.54 17.15
C ILE A 8 -15.86 -36.15 15.70
N LEU A 9 -16.25 -36.96 14.72
CA LEU A 9 -16.06 -36.66 13.29
C LEU A 9 -16.87 -35.42 12.85
N LEU A 10 -18.12 -35.28 13.30
CA LEU A 10 -18.97 -34.12 13.01
C LEU A 10 -18.41 -32.83 13.63
N PHE A 11 -17.92 -32.90 14.87
CA PHE A 11 -17.31 -31.75 15.54
C PHE A 11 -15.99 -31.36 14.88
N SER A 12 -15.15 -32.33 14.50
CA SER A 12 -13.91 -32.09 13.75
C SER A 12 -14.17 -31.45 12.38
N CYS A 13 -15.24 -31.82 11.69
CA CYS A 13 -15.60 -31.25 10.40
C CYS A 13 -16.07 -29.79 10.52
N LEU A 14 -16.79 -29.47 11.61
CA LEU A 14 -17.28 -28.12 11.90
C LEU A 14 -16.13 -27.14 12.17
N VAL A 15 -15.06 -27.58 12.86
CA VAL A 15 -13.88 -26.75 13.18
C VAL A 15 -13.04 -26.43 11.94
N LEU A 16 -13.04 -27.29 10.92
CA LEU A 16 -12.29 -27.06 9.68
C LEU A 16 -12.93 -25.98 8.79
N PHE A 17 -14.22 -25.69 8.95
CA PHE A 17 -14.94 -24.67 8.16
C PHE A 17 -14.89 -23.26 8.75
N THR A 18 -14.40 -23.07 9.98
CA THR A 18 -14.35 -21.75 10.62
C THR A 18 -13.04 -21.02 10.44
N VAL A 19 -12.07 -21.60 9.72
CA VAL A 19 -10.79 -20.93 9.45
C VAL A 19 -10.95 -20.09 8.18
N PRO A 20 -10.99 -18.74 8.28
CA PRO A 20 -11.02 -17.90 7.09
C PRO A 20 -9.75 -18.14 6.27
N PRO A 21 -9.82 -18.11 4.92
CA PRO A 21 -8.63 -18.20 4.10
C PRO A 21 -7.68 -17.06 4.48
N ALA A 22 -6.45 -17.40 4.84
CA ALA A 22 -5.39 -16.43 5.03
C ALA A 22 -5.10 -15.79 3.67
N MET A 23 -5.73 -14.65 3.39
CA MET A 23 -5.41 -13.84 2.24
C MET A 23 -4.02 -13.27 2.46
N SER A 24 -3.04 -13.73 1.69
CA SER A 24 -1.72 -13.10 1.66
C SER A 24 -1.88 -11.73 0.99
N GLU A 25 -1.71 -10.67 1.76
CA GLU A 25 -1.56 -9.33 1.21
C GLU A 25 -0.22 -9.28 0.45
N ASP A 26 -0.29 -9.03 -0.85
CA ASP A 26 0.90 -8.92 -1.69
C ASP A 26 1.65 -7.65 -1.27
N LYS A 27 2.81 -7.82 -0.62
CA LYS A 27 3.60 -6.72 -0.10
C LYS A 27 4.29 -6.00 -1.25
N GLN A 28 3.75 -4.84 -1.63
CA GLN A 28 4.17 -4.11 -2.83
C GLN A 28 5.48 -3.32 -2.66
N GLY A 29 6.03 -3.27 -1.44
CA GLY A 29 7.22 -2.48 -1.12
C GLY A 29 6.93 -0.97 -1.11
N PRO A 30 7.95 -0.11 -0.93
CA PRO A 30 7.75 1.34 -0.98
C PRO A 30 7.45 1.80 -2.41
N LYS A 31 6.49 2.72 -2.57
CA LYS A 31 6.05 3.20 -3.89
C LYS A 31 5.91 4.71 -3.89
N ALA A 32 6.88 5.40 -4.48
CA ALA A 32 6.83 6.85 -4.65
C ALA A 32 5.86 7.21 -5.80
N VAL A 33 4.92 8.11 -5.51
CA VAL A 33 3.98 8.66 -6.49
C VAL A 33 3.99 10.17 -6.39
N ILE A 34 4.15 10.85 -7.53
CA ILE A 34 3.99 12.31 -7.63
C ILE A 34 2.60 12.55 -8.22
N THR A 35 1.73 13.19 -7.45
CA THR A 35 0.32 13.39 -7.86
C THR A 35 0.22 14.38 -9.03
N ASP A 36 1.08 15.40 -9.01
CA ASP A 36 1.16 16.45 -10.02
C ASP A 36 2.63 16.55 -10.48
N PRO A 37 3.05 15.78 -11.50
CA PRO A 37 4.46 15.67 -11.88
C PRO A 37 4.99 16.90 -12.62
N GLU A 38 4.11 17.79 -13.06
CA GLU A 38 4.43 18.98 -13.82
C GLU A 38 3.73 20.19 -13.21
N PHE A 39 4.43 21.33 -13.22
CA PHE A 39 3.88 22.60 -12.81
C PHE A 39 4.33 23.69 -13.78
N ASP A 40 3.36 24.39 -14.35
CA ASP A 40 3.60 25.52 -15.25
C ASP A 40 3.38 26.84 -14.49
N PHE A 41 4.45 27.62 -14.36
CA PHE A 41 4.42 28.94 -13.75
C PHE A 41 3.70 30.00 -14.62
N LYS A 42 3.41 29.68 -15.89
CA LYS A 42 2.78 30.56 -16.88
C LYS A 42 3.57 31.87 -17.03
N GLU A 43 2.86 33.00 -17.15
CA GLU A 43 3.47 34.31 -17.23
C GLU A 43 3.98 34.76 -15.85
N VAL A 44 5.29 35.01 -15.79
CA VAL A 44 5.97 35.49 -14.58
C VAL A 44 6.54 36.87 -14.83
N LYS A 45 6.36 37.78 -13.86
CA LYS A 45 6.92 39.13 -13.96
C LYS A 45 8.44 39.08 -13.84
N GLN A 46 9.12 39.92 -14.62
CA GLN A 46 10.57 40.07 -14.51
C GLN A 46 10.97 40.47 -13.08
N GLY A 47 11.97 39.77 -12.53
CA GLY A 47 12.46 39.99 -11.17
C GLY A 47 11.63 39.33 -10.07
N ALA A 48 10.53 38.64 -10.41
CA ALA A 48 9.78 37.86 -9.43
C ALA A 48 10.49 36.54 -9.09
N ILE A 49 10.50 36.19 -7.81
CA ILE A 49 10.89 34.86 -7.34
C ILE A 49 9.60 34.02 -7.29
N VAL A 50 9.61 32.86 -7.92
CA VAL A 50 8.51 31.90 -7.88
C VAL A 50 8.99 30.57 -7.33
N GLU A 51 8.11 29.92 -6.57
CA GLU A 51 8.38 28.66 -5.91
C GLU A 51 7.21 27.71 -6.13
N HIS A 52 7.53 26.43 -6.29
CA HIS A 52 6.54 25.36 -6.32
C HIS A 52 7.07 24.16 -5.54
N THR A 53 6.19 23.51 -4.78
CA THR A 53 6.52 22.32 -3.99
C THR A 53 5.79 21.11 -4.55
N PHE A 54 6.55 20.14 -5.06
CA PHE A 54 5.99 18.85 -5.45
C PHE A 54 5.72 17.98 -4.22
N LYS A 55 4.54 17.35 -4.18
CA LYS A 55 4.19 16.38 -3.16
C LYS A 55 4.50 14.97 -3.63
N ILE A 56 5.31 14.25 -2.85
CA ILE A 56 5.60 12.83 -3.07
C ILE A 56 4.82 12.02 -2.03
N GLU A 57 4.02 11.08 -2.49
CA GLU A 57 3.27 10.16 -1.64
C GLU A 57 3.91 8.77 -1.69
N ASN A 58 4.09 8.16 -0.53
CA ASN A 58 4.39 6.73 -0.46
C ASN A 58 3.08 5.94 -0.47
N ARG A 59 2.74 5.35 -1.61
CA ARG A 59 1.56 4.48 -1.77
C ARG A 59 1.90 3.00 -1.63
N GLY A 60 3.06 2.71 -1.05
CA GLY A 60 3.54 1.38 -0.73
C GLY A 60 3.23 0.99 0.71
N ASP A 61 3.52 -0.26 1.06
CA ASP A 61 3.29 -0.82 2.40
C ASP A 61 4.56 -0.79 3.29
N LEU A 62 5.69 -0.36 2.73
CA LEU A 62 6.95 -0.18 3.45
C LEU A 62 7.42 1.29 3.44
N PRO A 63 8.24 1.73 4.42
CA PRO A 63 8.77 3.09 4.46
C PRO A 63 9.57 3.46 3.20
N LEU A 64 9.23 4.61 2.60
CA LEU A 64 9.96 5.18 1.48
C LEU A 64 11.13 6.02 1.97
N LYS A 65 12.35 5.71 1.51
CA LYS A 65 13.56 6.50 1.76
C LYS A 65 14.01 7.20 0.48
N ILE A 66 14.02 8.53 0.49
CA ILE A 66 14.56 9.33 -0.62
C ILE A 66 16.07 9.48 -0.41
N LEU A 67 16.87 8.98 -1.36
CA LEU A 67 18.34 8.96 -1.25
C LEU A 67 19.03 10.11 -1.97
N ASN A 68 18.43 10.60 -3.07
CA ASN A 68 18.98 11.68 -3.86
C ASN A 68 17.86 12.40 -4.61
N VAL A 69 18.03 13.70 -4.84
CA VAL A 69 17.16 14.54 -5.64
C VAL A 69 18.02 15.28 -6.65
N ARG A 70 17.66 15.22 -7.94
CA ARG A 70 18.35 15.93 -9.00
C ARG A 70 17.37 16.93 -9.62
N PRO A 71 17.59 18.25 -9.46
CA PRO A 71 16.94 19.22 -10.32
C PRO A 71 17.47 19.04 -11.75
N GLY A 72 16.58 19.12 -12.73
CA GLY A 72 16.92 19.05 -14.16
C GLY A 72 17.68 20.27 -14.64
#